data_AF-A0A8J3U682-F1
#
_entry.id   AF-A0A8J3U682-F1
#
_cell.length_a   1.000
_cell.length_b   1.000
_cell.length_c   1.000
_cell.angle_alpha   90.00
_cell.angle_beta   90.00
_cell.angle_gamma   90.00
#
_symmetry.space_group_name_H-M   'P 1'
#
loop_
_entity.id
_entity.type
_entity.pdbx_description
1 polymer ?
#
loop_
_entity_poly.entity_id
_entity_poly.type
_entity_poly.pdbx_seq_one_letter_code
_entity_poly.pdbx_strand_id
1 'polypeptide(L)' 'MWPSKVVTEVTPIGTFWEAEPEHQDYLIKHPNGCTCHYVRPQWQLPHQEHGS' A
#
# COMPACT_ATOMS: atom_id res chain seq x y z
N MET A 1 -14.49 5.08 -2.76
CA MET A 1 -14.33 5.07 -4.23
C MET A 1 -13.03 5.75 -4.65
N TRP A 2 -12.28 5.19 -5.61
CA TRP A 2 -11.03 5.76 -6.14
C TRP A 2 -11.30 6.84 -7.19
N PRO A 3 -10.40 7.85 -7.32
CA PRO A 3 -10.67 9.03 -8.14
C PRO A 3 -10.59 8.77 -9.66
N SER A 4 -9.99 7.66 -10.11
CA SER A 4 -9.72 7.39 -11.52
C SER A 4 -9.49 5.90 -11.78
N LYS A 5 -9.34 5.53 -13.07
CA LYS A 5 -8.98 4.18 -13.50
C LYS A 5 -7.74 3.68 -12.75
N VAL A 6 -7.83 2.49 -12.18
CA VAL A 6 -6.70 1.82 -11.52
C VAL A 6 -5.71 1.38 -12.60
N VAL A 7 -4.42 1.71 -12.39
CA VAL A 7 -3.31 1.39 -13.30
C VAL A 7 -2.34 0.37 -12.70
N THR A 8 -2.72 -0.26 -11.60
CA THR A 8 -1.92 -1.30 -10.94
C THR A 8 -1.67 -2.48 -11.87
N GLU A 9 -0.41 -2.86 -12.01
CA GLU A 9 0.01 -4.03 -12.78
C GLU A 9 -0.26 -5.32 -12.00
N VAL A 10 -0.65 -6.37 -12.73
CA VAL A 10 -0.85 -7.72 -12.19
C VAL A 10 0.02 -8.66 -12.99
N THR A 11 1.11 -9.11 -12.37
CA THR A 11 2.11 -9.99 -12.98
C THR A 11 2.53 -11.12 -12.03
N PRO A 12 3.08 -12.22 -12.57
CA PRO A 12 3.70 -13.26 -11.74
C PRO A 12 4.88 -12.70 -10.94
N ILE A 13 5.10 -13.23 -9.73
CA ILE A 13 6.26 -12.85 -8.91
C ILE A 13 7.57 -13.28 -9.61
N GLY A 14 8.49 -12.33 -9.76
CA GLY A 14 9.86 -12.58 -10.25
C GLY A 14 10.86 -12.70 -9.11
N THR A 15 12.15 -12.55 -9.44
CA THR A 15 13.20 -12.43 -8.41
C THR A 15 12.98 -11.18 -7.57
N PHE A 16 12.95 -11.33 -6.25
CA PHE A 16 12.88 -10.23 -5.30
C PHE A 16 14.27 -10.01 -4.70
N TRP A 17 14.84 -8.84 -4.94
CA TRP A 17 16.14 -8.45 -4.40
C TRP A 17 15.92 -7.69 -3.10
N GLU A 18 16.52 -8.17 -2.01
CA GLU A 18 16.43 -7.52 -0.71
C GLU A 18 17.11 -6.15 -0.77
N ALA A 19 16.42 -5.11 -0.29
CA ALA A 19 17.01 -3.78 -0.11
C ALA A 19 18.00 -3.78 1.06
N GLU A 20 18.96 -2.85 1.04
CA GLU A 20 20.03 -2.75 2.03
C GLU A 20 19.47 -2.60 3.48
N PRO A 21 20.20 -3.06 4.51
CA PRO A 21 19.70 -3.08 5.90
C PRO A 21 19.21 -1.74 6.45
N GLU A 22 19.70 -0.62 5.93
CA GLU A 22 19.30 0.73 6.27
C GLU A 22 17.86 1.05 5.82
N HIS A 23 17.39 0.42 4.74
CA HIS A 23 16.04 0.60 4.21
C HIS A 23 14.98 -0.22 4.96
N GLN A 24 15.40 -1.27 5.67
CA GLN A 24 14.50 -2.09 6.46
C GLN A 24 14.03 -1.33 7.71
N ASP A 25 12.72 -1.34 7.97
CA ASP A 25 12.10 -0.65 9.11
C ASP A 25 12.45 0.84 9.23
N TYR A 26 12.73 1.51 8.10
CA TYR A 26 13.23 2.90 8.09
C TYR A 26 12.34 3.86 8.90
N LEU A 27 11.02 3.80 8.74
CA LEU A 27 10.09 4.69 9.47
C LEU A 27 9.87 4.27 10.94
N ILE A 28 10.21 3.04 11.33
CA ILE A 28 10.24 2.64 12.75
C ILE A 28 11.50 3.24 13.41
N LYS A 29 12.65 3.16 12.73
CA LYS A 29 13.94 3.72 13.19
C LYS A 29 13.93 5.26 13.16
N HIS A 30 13.23 5.86 12.19
CA HIS A 30 13.11 7.30 11.97
C HIS A 30 11.63 7.71 11.88
N PRO A 31 10.93 7.89 13.03
CA PRO A 31 9.48 8.18 13.05
C PRO A 31 9.06 9.46 12.31
N ASN A 32 9.97 10.43 12.19
CA ASN A 32 9.77 11.68 11.45
C ASN A 32 10.42 11.66 10.06
N GLY A 33 10.75 10.47 9.54
CA GLY A 33 11.34 10.27 8.23
C GLY A 33 10.39 10.63 7.08
N CYS A 34 10.94 10.72 5.88
CA CYS A 34 10.16 11.09 4.70
C CYS A 34 9.10 10.03 4.35
N THR A 35 7.83 10.44 4.29
CA THR A 35 6.73 9.63 3.75
C THR A 35 5.61 10.52 3.21
N CYS A 36 4.98 10.09 2.13
CA CYS A 36 3.78 10.72 1.56
C CYS A 36 2.52 9.87 1.76
N HIS A 37 2.65 8.69 2.37
CA HIS A 37 1.56 7.70 2.47
C HIS A 37 0.71 7.92 3.72
N TYR A 38 -0.61 7.87 3.56
CA TYR A 38 -1.58 7.91 4.65
C TYR A 38 -2.87 7.19 4.25
N VAL A 39 -3.64 6.73 5.24
CA VAL A 39 -4.95 6.11 5.03
C VAL A 39 -5.93 7.15 4.51
N ARG A 40 -6.64 6.84 3.42
CA ARG A 40 -7.73 7.66 2.88
C ARG A 40 -9.06 7.03 3.26
N PRO A 41 -9.78 7.52 4.29
CA PRO A 41 -10.99 6.87 4.80
C PRO A 41 -12.09 6.69 3.74
N GLN A 42 -12.12 7.52 2.70
CA GLN A 42 -13.07 7.41 1.60
C GLN A 42 -12.72 6.34 0.55
N TRP A 43 -11.51 5.76 0.61
CA TRP A 43 -11.06 4.69 -0.28
C TRP A 43 -11.34 3.32 0.36
N GLN A 44 -12.62 3.06 0.58
CA GLN A 44 -13.14 1.79 1.06
C GLN A 44 -14.16 1.24 0.06
N LEU A 45 -14.24 -0.10 -0.03
CA LEU A 45 -15.34 -0.77 -0.70
C LEU A 45 -16.58 -0.76 0.21
N PRO A 46 -17.80 -0.67 -0.34
CA PRO A 46 -18.99 -0.87 0.46
C PRO A 46 -19.00 -2.27 1.08
N HIS A 47 -19.48 -2.38 2.32
CA HIS A 47 -19.69 -3.69 2.93
C HIS A 47 -20.76 -4.45 2.14
N GLN A 48 -20.43 -5.65 1.67
CA GLN A 48 -21.40 -6.53 1.05
C GLN A 48 -22.21 -7.18 2.18
N GLU A 49 -23.43 -6.72 2.42
CA GLU A 49 -24.39 -7.57 3.14
C GLU A 49 -24.67 -8.74 2.20
N HIS A 50 -24.16 -9.93 2.52
CA HIS A 50 -24.60 -11.16 1.87
C HIS A 50 -26.08 -11.31 2.19
N GLY A 51 -26.94 -10.89 1.25
CA GLY A 51 -28.36 -11.20 1.30
C GLY A 51 -28.54 -12.71 1.42
N SER A 52 -29.39 -13.09 2.37
CA SER A 52 -29.87 -14.45 2.65
C SER A 52 -30.28 -15.22 1.40
#